data_AF-A0A927TUZ7-F1
#
_entry.id   AF-A0A927TUZ7-F1
#
_cell.length_a   1.000
_cell.length_b   1.000
_cell.length_c   1.000
_cell.angle_alpha   90.00
_cell.angle_beta   90.00
_cell.angle_gamma   90.00
#
_symmetry.space_group_name_H-M   'P 1'
#
loop_
_entity.id
_entity.type
_entity.pdbx_description
1 polymer ?
#
loop_
_entity_poly.entity_id
_entity_poly.type
_entity_poly.pdbx_seq_one_letter_code
_entity_poly.pdbx_strand_id
1 'polypeptide(L)'
;MALNNLQYESIKRVYEERRLAHAYRQKERRQEVYDRIPGFKELDDQVIATSMKQGRLLIMSKGESAQRDAALKQLRLDLLDLKMQKKKLLTEAGYPYDYLDLEYTCSQCRDTGYIDSEKCSCFRQMEVEFLYDASRIRDLLAVNNFSNLSKHYYYGEDLENFE
;
A
#
# COMPACT_ATOMS: atom_id res chain seq x y z
N MET A 1 23.37 4.10 -15.81
CA MET A 1 24.06 3.04 -15.04
C MET A 1 23.01 2.11 -14.46
N ALA A 2 23.19 0.79 -14.59
CA ALA A 2 22.31 -0.18 -13.94
C ALA A 2 22.76 -0.42 -12.50
N LEU A 3 21.81 -0.63 -11.58
CA LEU A 3 22.10 -1.07 -10.23
C LEU A 3 22.78 -2.45 -10.27
N ASN A 4 23.70 -2.70 -9.34
CA ASN A 4 24.16 -4.06 -9.09
C ASN A 4 23.13 -4.84 -8.24
N ASN A 5 23.27 -6.16 -8.18
CA ASN A 5 22.30 -7.02 -7.50
C ASN A 5 22.13 -6.68 -6.01
N LEU A 6 23.22 -6.35 -5.30
CA LEU A 6 23.15 -5.99 -3.88
C LEU A 6 22.38 -4.69 -3.66
N GLN A 7 22.56 -3.69 -4.53
CA GLN A 7 21.83 -2.43 -4.47
C GLN A 7 20.35 -2.62 -4.82
N TYR A 8 20.04 -3.56 -5.73
CA TYR A 8 18.66 -3.89 -6.04
C TYR A 8 17.97 -4.60 -4.86
N GLU A 9 18.65 -5.57 -4.23
CA GLU A 9 18.16 -6.27 -3.04
C GLU A 9 17.94 -5.33 -1.86
N SER A 10 18.83 -4.35 -1.64
CA SER A 10 18.65 -3.36 -0.57
C SER A 10 17.40 -2.52 -0.79
N ILE A 11 17.14 -2.05 -2.01
CA ILE A 11 15.90 -1.33 -2.36
C ILE A 11 14.68 -2.23 -2.12
N LYS A 12 14.73 -3.50 -2.57
CA LYS A 12 13.63 -4.46 -2.36
C LYS A 12 13.32 -4.68 -0.89
N ARG A 13 14.35 -4.76 -0.04
CA ARG A 13 14.19 -4.89 1.41
C ARG A 13 13.44 -3.70 2.02
N VAL A 14 13.67 -2.48 1.54
CA VAL A 14 12.91 -1.30 2.02
C VAL A 14 11.41 -1.45 1.72
N TYR A 15 11.04 -1.98 0.54
CA TYR A 15 9.64 -2.25 0.22
C TYR A 15 9.04 -3.35 1.09
N GLU A 16 9.81 -4.40 1.40
CA GLU A 16 9.41 -5.43 2.36
C GLU A 16 9.14 -4.86 3.75
N GLU A 17 10.06 -4.06 4.27
CA GLU A 17 9.94 -3.39 5.57
C GLU A 17 8.71 -2.47 5.62
N ARG A 18 8.43 -1.70 4.55
CA ARG A 18 7.21 -0.89 4.45
C ARG A 18 5.94 -1.73 4.55
N ARG A 19 5.86 -2.83 3.79
CA ARG A 19 4.70 -3.73 3.81
C ARG A 19 4.50 -4.37 5.19
N LEU A 20 5.59 -4.80 5.82
CA LEU A 20 5.55 -5.35 7.17
C LEU A 20 5.03 -4.30 8.16
N ALA A 21 5.58 -3.09 8.13
CA ALA A 21 5.14 -2.00 9.02
C ALA A 21 3.66 -1.65 8.86
N HIS A 22 3.15 -1.61 7.62
CA HIS A 22 1.71 -1.41 7.36
C HIS A 22 0.85 -2.57 7.85
N ALA A 23 1.30 -3.81 7.68
CA ALA A 23 0.61 -4.99 8.19
C ALA A 23 0.55 -5.02 9.73
N TYR A 24 1.65 -4.66 10.39
CA TYR A 24 1.70 -4.53 11.86
C TYR A 24 0.73 -3.45 12.35
N ARG A 25 0.74 -2.25 11.75
CA ARG A 25 -0.20 -1.17 12.10
C ARG A 25 -1.66 -1.56 11.86
N GLN A 26 -1.95 -2.27 10.77
CA GLN A 26 -3.30 -2.77 10.53
C GLN A 26 -3.75 -3.77 11.62
N LYS A 27 -2.85 -4.65 12.06
CA LYS A 27 -3.13 -5.59 13.14
C LYS A 27 -3.41 -4.86 14.46
N GLU A 28 -2.65 -3.83 14.79
CA GLU A 28 -2.87 -3.00 15.98
C GLU A 28 -4.24 -2.29 15.93
N ARG A 29 -4.56 -1.62 14.82
CA ARG A 29 -5.88 -0.99 14.63
C ARG A 29 -7.03 -1.99 14.77
N ARG A 30 -6.86 -3.20 14.25
CA ARG A 30 -7.86 -4.27 14.38
C ARG A 30 -8.02 -4.73 15.82
N GLN A 31 -6.91 -4.88 16.56
CA GLN A 31 -6.96 -5.24 17.96
C GLN A 31 -7.66 -4.16 18.79
N GLU A 32 -7.33 -2.88 18.55
CA GLU A 32 -8.02 -1.75 19.18
C GLU A 32 -9.53 -1.79 18.96
N VAL A 33 -9.98 -2.05 17.71
CA VAL A 33 -11.40 -2.18 17.38
C VAL A 33 -12.06 -3.34 18.12
N TYR A 34 -11.40 -4.50 18.21
CA TYR A 34 -11.95 -5.63 18.96
C TYR A 34 -12.11 -5.33 20.45
N ASP A 35 -11.19 -4.56 21.03
CA ASP A 35 -11.22 -4.23 22.45
C ASP A 35 -12.24 -3.12 22.77
N ARG A 36 -12.44 -2.16 21.84
CA ARG A 36 -13.32 -0.99 22.06
C ARG A 36 -14.75 -1.15 21.56
N ILE A 37 -15.00 -1.99 20.56
CA ILE A 37 -16.34 -2.13 19.94
C ILE A 37 -16.88 -3.54 20.25
N PRO A 38 -17.74 -3.68 21.27
CA PRO A 38 -18.41 -4.94 21.59
C PRO A 38 -19.18 -5.47 20.37
N GLY A 39 -19.16 -6.78 20.17
CA GLY A 39 -19.86 -7.43 19.05
C GLY A 39 -19.15 -7.34 17.70
N PHE A 40 -18.11 -6.50 17.54
CA PHE A 40 -17.38 -6.43 16.26
C PHE A 40 -16.66 -7.76 15.95
N LYS A 41 -16.10 -8.40 16.97
CA LYS A 41 -15.47 -9.73 16.85
C LYS A 41 -16.49 -10.80 16.44
N GLU A 42 -17.69 -10.76 17.02
CA GLU A 42 -18.75 -11.72 16.69
C GLU A 42 -19.19 -11.58 15.23
N LEU A 43 -19.29 -10.35 14.71
CA LEU A 43 -19.55 -10.13 13.29
C LEU A 43 -18.43 -10.68 12.40
N ASP A 44 -17.18 -10.57 12.83
CA ASP A 44 -16.04 -11.13 12.08
C ASP A 44 -16.06 -12.67 12.06
N ASP A 45 -16.37 -13.28 13.20
CA ASP A 45 -16.56 -14.74 13.33
C ASP A 45 -17.75 -15.21 12.49
N GLN A 46 -18.84 -14.43 12.39
CA GLN A 46 -19.99 -14.72 11.53
C GLN A 46 -19.63 -14.67 10.04
N VAL A 47 -18.74 -13.77 9.62
CA VAL A 47 -18.24 -13.72 8.23
C VAL A 47 -17.48 -15.02 7.90
N ILE A 48 -16.63 -15.49 8.81
CA ILE A 48 -15.88 -16.74 8.66
C ILE A 48 -16.84 -17.93 8.61
N ALA A 49 -17.77 -18.01 9.57
CA ALA A 49 -18.73 -19.11 9.66
C ALA A 49 -19.63 -19.20 8.42
N THR A 50 -20.14 -18.07 7.93
CA THR A 50 -20.95 -17.98 6.71
C THR A 50 -20.15 -18.45 5.49
N SER A 51 -18.90 -18.00 5.38
CA SER A 51 -18.00 -18.40 4.28
C SER A 51 -17.71 -19.90 4.31
N MET A 52 -17.46 -20.48 5.48
CA MET A 52 -17.20 -21.93 5.64
C MET A 52 -18.44 -22.77 5.32
N LYS A 53 -19.62 -22.37 5.82
CA LYS A 53 -20.89 -23.07 5.58
C LYS A 53 -21.18 -23.14 4.08
N GLN A 54 -21.04 -22.01 3.38
CA GLN A 54 -21.27 -21.95 1.94
C GLN A 54 -20.17 -22.66 1.14
N GLY A 55 -18.90 -22.57 1.55
CA GLY A 55 -17.81 -23.34 0.95
C GLY A 55 -18.06 -24.85 0.99
N ARG A 56 -18.55 -25.37 2.13
CA ARG A 56 -18.96 -26.78 2.25
C ARG A 56 -20.12 -27.14 1.31
N LEU A 57 -21.16 -26.31 1.25
CA LEU A 57 -22.31 -26.53 0.37
C LEU A 57 -21.89 -26.61 -1.10
N LEU A 58 -21.00 -25.73 -1.56
CA LEU A 58 -20.48 -25.72 -2.94
C LEU A 58 -19.66 -26.96 -3.29
N ILE A 59 -18.94 -27.53 -2.32
CA ILE A 59 -18.16 -28.77 -2.51
C ILE A 59 -19.11 -29.98 -2.56
N MET A 60 -20.15 -29.97 -1.71
CA MET A 60 -21.11 -31.07 -1.61
C MET A 60 -22.14 -31.09 -2.75
N SER A 61 -22.45 -29.94 -3.36
CA SER A 61 -23.32 -29.85 -4.53
C SER A 61 -22.64 -30.46 -5.76
N LYS A 62 -22.99 -31.70 -6.11
CA LYS A 62 -22.46 -32.44 -7.27
C LYS A 62 -23.01 -31.90 -8.60
N GLY A 63 -22.55 -30.72 -9.03
CA GLY A 63 -22.70 -30.27 -10.42
C GLY A 63 -24.03 -29.63 -10.81
N GLU A 64 -24.96 -29.39 -9.88
CA GLU A 64 -26.17 -28.61 -10.16
C GLU A 64 -25.85 -27.11 -10.26
N SER A 65 -25.52 -26.63 -11.47
CA SER A 65 -25.11 -25.24 -11.72
C SER A 65 -26.10 -24.21 -11.15
N ALA A 66 -27.40 -24.46 -11.27
CA ALA A 66 -28.43 -23.53 -10.80
C ALA A 66 -28.46 -23.38 -9.27
N GLN A 67 -28.30 -24.47 -8.51
CA GLN A 67 -28.21 -24.41 -7.04
C GLN A 67 -26.91 -23.72 -6.59
N ARG A 68 -25.83 -23.95 -7.33
CA ARG A 68 -24.53 -23.33 -7.08
C ARG A 68 -24.61 -21.81 -7.24
N ASP A 69 -25.24 -21.34 -8.31
CA ASP A 69 -25.42 -19.91 -8.58
C ASP A 69 -26.33 -19.24 -7.54
N ALA A 70 -27.42 -19.92 -7.14
CA ALA A 70 -28.30 -19.44 -6.07
C ALA A 70 -27.57 -19.34 -4.72
N ALA A 71 -26.78 -20.35 -4.36
CA ALA A 71 -25.99 -20.35 -3.12
C ALA A 71 -24.91 -19.24 -3.12
N LEU A 72 -24.22 -19.04 -4.25
CA LEU A 72 -23.26 -17.94 -4.42
C LEU A 72 -23.91 -16.57 -4.32
N LYS A 73 -25.12 -16.40 -4.88
CA LYS A 73 -25.89 -15.16 -4.76
C LYS A 73 -26.27 -14.88 -3.32
N GLN A 74 -26.76 -15.89 -2.59
CA GLN A 74 -27.10 -15.74 -1.18
C GLN A 74 -25.87 -15.38 -0.34
N LEU A 75 -24.74 -16.07 -0.56
CA LEU A 75 -23.47 -15.76 0.12
C LEU A 75 -23.07 -14.30 -0.09
N ARG A 76 -23.18 -13.78 -1.32
CA ARG A 76 -22.87 -12.37 -1.59
C ARG A 76 -23.77 -11.42 -0.81
N LEU A 77 -25.07 -11.72 -0.71
CA LEU A 77 -26.01 -10.91 0.06
C LEU A 77 -25.67 -10.92 1.55
N ASP A 78 -25.46 -12.11 2.13
CA ASP A 78 -25.13 -12.27 3.54
C ASP A 78 -23.81 -11.54 3.89
N LEU A 79 -22.78 -11.66 3.03
CA LEU A 79 -21.51 -10.98 3.22
C LEU A 79 -21.63 -9.45 3.07
N LEU A 80 -22.49 -8.96 2.18
CA LEU A 80 -22.75 -7.53 2.03
C LEU A 80 -23.44 -6.97 3.28
N ASP A 81 -24.42 -7.68 3.82
CA ASP A 81 -25.12 -7.28 5.05
C ASP A 81 -24.16 -7.22 6.25
N LEU A 82 -23.37 -8.29 6.47
CA LEU A 82 -22.34 -8.30 7.52
C LEU A 82 -21.32 -7.18 7.34
N LYS A 83 -20.90 -6.87 6.10
CA LYS A 83 -20.00 -5.75 5.81
C LYS A 83 -20.64 -4.40 6.16
N MET A 84 -21.92 -4.22 5.88
CA MET A 84 -22.66 -3.00 6.24
C MET A 84 -22.79 -2.85 7.76
N GLN A 85 -23.12 -3.93 8.47
CA GLN A 85 -23.20 -3.92 9.93
C GLN A 85 -21.85 -3.57 10.58
N LYS A 86 -20.75 -4.16 10.10
CA LYS A 86 -19.39 -3.83 10.58
C LYS A 86 -19.03 -2.36 10.34
N LYS A 87 -19.36 -1.82 9.16
CA LYS A 87 -19.13 -0.40 8.85
C LYS A 87 -19.94 0.51 9.78
N LYS A 88 -21.20 0.16 10.01
CA LYS A 88 -22.10 0.91 10.91
C LYS A 88 -21.53 0.96 12.32
N LEU A 89 -21.12 -0.18 12.88
CA LEU A 89 -20.51 -0.23 14.22
C LEU A 89 -19.23 0.60 14.31
N LEU A 90 -18.36 0.57 13.29
CA LEU A 90 -17.16 1.40 13.25
C LEU A 90 -17.51 2.90 13.29
N THR A 91 -18.45 3.32 12.44
CA THR A 91 -18.86 4.73 12.36
C THR A 91 -19.58 5.21 13.62
N GLU A 92 -20.41 4.36 14.24
CA GLU A 92 -21.10 4.67 15.50
C GLU A 92 -20.13 4.82 16.67
N ALA A 93 -19.02 4.08 16.66
CA ALA A 93 -17.93 4.23 17.60
C ALA A 93 -16.97 5.40 17.29
N GLY A 94 -17.25 6.18 16.24
CA GLY A 94 -16.47 7.37 15.85
C GLY A 94 -15.25 7.08 14.97
N TYR A 95 -15.09 5.85 14.47
CA TYR A 95 -14.01 5.51 13.54
C TYR A 95 -14.41 5.76 12.08
N PRO A 96 -13.45 6.13 11.21
CA PRO A 96 -13.66 6.13 9.76
C PRO A 96 -14.08 4.75 9.24
N TYR A 97 -14.87 4.72 8.16
CA TYR A 97 -15.37 3.46 7.58
C TYR A 97 -14.26 2.57 6.99
N ASP A 98 -13.12 3.17 6.65
CA ASP A 98 -11.91 2.58 6.06
C ASP A 98 -10.78 2.40 7.07
N TYR A 99 -11.04 2.63 8.36
CA TYR A 99 -10.02 2.58 9.42
C TYR A 99 -9.26 1.25 9.52
N LEU A 100 -9.91 0.14 9.11
CA LEU A 100 -9.31 -1.20 9.12
C LEU A 100 -8.69 -1.61 7.77
N ASP A 101 -8.76 -0.76 6.76
CA ASP A 101 -8.20 -1.04 5.44
C ASP A 101 -6.66 -0.98 5.47
N LEU A 102 -6.02 -1.78 4.61
CA LEU A 102 -4.57 -1.81 4.52
C LEU A 102 -4.11 -0.54 3.81
N GLU A 103 -3.24 0.21 4.48
CA GLU A 103 -2.60 1.40 3.91
C GLU A 103 -1.32 1.01 3.17
N TYR A 104 -0.94 1.85 2.22
CA TYR A 104 0.28 1.68 1.44
C TYR A 104 0.98 3.03 1.31
N THR A 105 2.30 2.99 1.26
CA THR A 105 3.12 4.18 1.01
C THR A 105 2.95 4.64 -0.44
N CYS A 106 2.95 3.69 -1.38
CA CYS A 106 2.61 3.92 -2.78
C CYS A 106 1.29 3.24 -3.12
N SER A 107 0.27 4.04 -3.44
CA SER A 107 -1.05 3.55 -3.85
C SER A 107 -1.02 2.81 -5.20
N GLN A 108 -0.08 3.14 -6.09
CA GLN A 108 0.01 2.56 -7.43
C GLN A 108 0.52 1.11 -7.41
N CYS A 109 1.67 0.87 -6.78
CA CYS A 109 2.27 -0.46 -6.71
C CYS A 109 1.94 -1.23 -5.43
N ARG A 110 1.24 -0.61 -4.48
CA ARG A 110 0.93 -1.19 -3.15
C ARG A 110 2.18 -1.69 -2.43
N ASP A 111 3.23 -0.86 -2.46
CA ASP A 111 4.55 -1.15 -1.89
C ASP A 111 5.21 -2.43 -2.42
N THR A 112 4.90 -2.87 -3.63
CA THR A 112 5.64 -3.96 -4.31
C THR A 112 6.82 -3.45 -5.15
N GLY A 113 6.80 -2.16 -5.49
CA GLY A 113 7.74 -1.52 -6.41
C GLY A 113 7.44 -1.75 -7.89
N TYR A 114 6.43 -2.56 -8.22
CA TYR A 114 6.11 -2.96 -9.59
C TYR A 114 4.62 -2.80 -9.89
N ILE A 115 4.32 -2.47 -11.14
CA ILE A 115 2.96 -2.50 -11.69
C ILE A 115 3.06 -3.48 -12.86
N ASP A 116 2.37 -4.61 -12.75
CA ASP A 116 2.55 -5.76 -13.63
C ASP A 116 4.03 -6.18 -13.70
N SER A 117 4.64 -6.04 -14.87
CA SER A 117 6.05 -6.38 -15.10
C SER A 117 6.97 -5.15 -15.13
N GLU A 118 6.41 -3.94 -14.93
CA GLU A 118 7.16 -2.70 -15.02
C GLU A 118 7.49 -2.11 -13.66
N LYS A 119 8.68 -1.52 -13.55
CA LYS A 119 9.07 -0.75 -12.36
C LYS A 119 8.15 0.44 -12.19
N CYS A 120 7.53 0.54 -11.02
CA CYS A 120 6.73 1.69 -10.62
C CYS A 120 7.60 2.96 -10.59
N SER A 121 6.98 4.12 -10.79
CA SER A 121 7.61 5.44 -10.65
C SER A 121 8.33 5.58 -9.30
N CYS A 122 7.70 5.14 -8.21
CA CYS A 122 8.32 5.19 -6.88
C CYS A 122 9.58 4.32 -6.77
N PHE A 123 9.65 3.21 -7.50
CA PHE A 123 10.82 2.34 -7.49
C PHE A 123 11.95 3.02 -8.26
N ARG A 124 11.67 3.54 -9.46
CA ARG A 124 12.67 4.31 -10.25
C ARG A 124 13.21 5.50 -9.46
N GLN A 125 12.34 6.21 -8.74
CA GLN A 125 12.75 7.31 -7.86
C GLN A 125 13.69 6.83 -6.75
N MET A 126 13.38 5.72 -6.10
CA MET A 126 14.28 5.10 -5.11
C MET A 126 15.61 4.68 -5.72
N GLU A 127 15.64 4.15 -6.94
CA GLU A 127 16.90 3.81 -7.62
C GLU A 127 17.77 5.06 -7.85
N VAL A 128 17.15 6.16 -8.28
CA VAL A 128 17.83 7.45 -8.44
C VAL A 128 18.38 7.91 -7.10
N GLU A 129 17.55 8.00 -6.07
CA GLU A 129 17.98 8.46 -4.74
C GLU A 129 19.13 7.61 -4.18
N PHE A 130 19.03 6.29 -4.30
CA PHE A 130 20.07 5.37 -3.84
C PHE A 130 21.42 5.60 -4.56
N LEU A 131 21.39 5.81 -5.89
CA LEU A 131 22.60 6.10 -6.67
C LEU A 131 23.19 7.48 -6.34
N TYR A 132 22.34 8.47 -6.10
CA TYR A 132 22.77 9.81 -5.69
C TYR A 132 23.46 9.79 -4.31
N ASP A 133 22.91 9.02 -3.36
CA ASP A 133 23.50 8.86 -2.03
C ASP A 133 24.83 8.11 -2.09
N ALA A 134 24.92 7.05 -2.90
CA ALA A 134 26.16 6.31 -3.08
C ALA A 134 27.30 7.13 -3.71
N SER A 135 26.98 8.18 -4.48
CA SER A 135 27.95 8.98 -5.23
C SER A 135 28.38 10.27 -4.52
N ARG A 136 27.80 10.60 -3.34
CA ARG A 136 27.95 11.91 -2.65
C ARG A 136 27.59 13.12 -3.52
N ILE A 137 26.96 12.90 -4.69
CA ILE A 137 26.54 13.98 -5.59
C ILE A 137 25.49 14.85 -4.90
N ARG A 138 24.66 14.27 -4.01
CA ARG A 138 23.68 15.02 -3.22
C ARG A 138 24.33 16.13 -2.39
N ASP A 139 25.43 15.84 -1.70
CA ASP A 139 26.17 16.82 -0.90
C ASP A 139 26.84 17.88 -1.78
N LEU A 140 27.40 17.45 -2.93
CA LEU A 140 28.02 18.38 -3.88
C LEU A 140 27.01 19.33 -4.49
N LEU A 141 25.82 18.85 -4.88
CA LEU A 141 24.75 19.68 -5.45
C LEU A 141 24.14 20.64 -4.42
N ALA A 142 24.18 20.32 -3.12
CA ALA A 142 23.73 21.24 -2.08
C ALA A 142 24.57 22.54 -2.04
N VAL A 143 25.86 22.45 -2.42
CA VAL A 143 26.80 23.59 -2.43
C VAL A 143 27.04 24.14 -3.84
N ASN A 144 27.13 23.27 -4.84
CA ASN A 144 27.46 23.60 -6.23
C ASN A 144 26.19 23.63 -7.08
N ASN A 145 25.31 24.59 -6.79
CA ASN A 145 24.10 24.85 -7.56
C ASN A 145 24.01 26.32 -7.96
N PHE A 146 23.04 26.64 -8.83
CA PHE A 146 22.84 27.99 -9.38
C PHE A 146 22.56 29.06 -8.31
N SER A 147 22.08 28.69 -7.12
CA SER A 147 21.88 29.64 -6.02
C SER A 147 23.22 30.16 -5.46
N ASN A 148 24.30 29.40 -5.62
CA ASN A 148 25.65 29.77 -5.20
C ASN A 148 26.52 30.22 -6.40
N LEU A 149 25.91 30.39 -7.59
CA LEU A 149 26.60 30.88 -8.77
C LEU A 149 26.97 32.35 -8.58
N SER A 150 28.27 32.65 -8.61
CA SER A 150 28.77 34.01 -8.50
C SER A 150 29.01 34.64 -9.87
N LYS A 151 28.24 35.69 -10.19
CA LYS A 151 28.43 36.48 -11.43
C LYS A 151 29.77 37.24 -11.47
N HIS A 152 30.47 37.37 -10.33
CA HIS A 152 31.75 38.08 -10.22
C HIS A 152 32.89 37.48 -11.06
N TYR A 153 32.76 36.23 -11.48
CA TYR A 153 33.79 35.55 -12.28
C TYR A 153 33.52 35.62 -13.80
N TYR A 154 32.43 36.26 -14.24
CA TYR A 154 32.02 36.37 -15.65
C TYR A 154 32.07 37.83 -16.12
N TYR A 155 32.51 38.07 -17.36
CA TYR A 155 32.68 39.41 -17.94
C TYR A 155 32.33 39.42 -19.43
N GLY A 156 31.92 40.58 -19.97
CA GLY A 156 31.60 40.74 -21.39
C GLY A 156 30.33 40.00 -21.81
N GLU A 157 30.31 39.48 -23.05
CA GLU A 157 29.17 38.73 -23.62
C GLU A 157 28.76 37.52 -22.76
N ASP A 158 29.68 36.93 -21.99
CA ASP A 158 29.39 35.81 -21.11
C ASP A 158 28.43 36.17 -19.96
N LEU A 159 28.41 37.43 -19.51
CA LEU A 159 27.51 37.91 -18.45
C LEU A 159 26.10 38.20 -18.98
N GLU A 160 25.99 38.62 -20.23
CA GLU A 160 24.72 38.98 -20.89
C GLU A 160 23.78 37.77 -21.03
N ASN A 161 24.34 36.56 -21.10
CA ASN A 161 23.58 35.31 -21.19
C ASN A 161 22.94 34.86 -19.85
N PHE A 162 23.18 35.56 -18.74
CA PHE A 162 22.63 35.26 -17.41
C PHE A 162 21.56 36.26 -16.92
N GLU A 163 21.07 37.15 -17.80
CA GLU A 163 19.89 38.02 -17.59
C GLU A 163 18.66 37.50 -18.35
#